data_AF-A0A2M6ZUP4-F1
#
_entry.id   AF-A0A2M6ZUP4-F1
#
_cell.length_a   1.000
_cell.length_b   1.000
_cell.length_c   1.000
_cell.angle_alpha   90.00
_cell.angle_beta   90.00
_cell.angle_gamma   90.00
#
_symmetry.space_group_name_H-M   'P 1'
#
loop_
_entity.id
_entity.type
_entity.pdbx_description
1 polymer ?
#
loop_
_entity_poly.entity_id
_entity_poly.type
_entity_poly.pdbx_seq_one_letter_code
_entity_poly.pdbx_strand_id
1 'polypeptide(L)' 'TLIDEVRSELKHQKITIRGDVWQQTLDLDILLELLRSGQRGEAKKRLWDTLRKDEFQSSNDK' A
#
# COMPACT_ATOMS: atom_id res chain seq x y z
N THR A 1 -12.02 -4.75 4.09
CA THR A 1 -11.64 -4.63 2.66
C THR A 1 -10.15 -4.90 2.50
N LEU A 2 -9.60 -5.07 1.28
CA LEU A 2 -8.13 -5.24 1.10
C LEU A 2 -7.34 -4.08 1.75
N ILE A 3 -7.89 -2.87 1.68
CA ILE A 3 -7.32 -1.67 2.29
C ILE A 3 -7.23 -1.81 3.81
N ASP A 4 -8.27 -2.32 4.47
CA ASP A 4 -8.27 -2.50 5.93
C ASP A 4 -7.26 -3.57 6.37
N GLU A 5 -7.08 -4.64 5.58
CA GLU A 5 -6.07 -5.66 5.86
C GLU A 5 -4.65 -5.12 5.75
N VAL A 6 -4.33 -4.37 4.69
CA VAL A 6 -3.00 -3.76 4.54
C VAL A 6 -2.75 -2.69 5.60
N ARG A 7 -3.76 -1.88 5.94
CA ARG A 7 -3.65 -0.89 7.03
C ARG A 7 -3.38 -1.56 8.38
N SER A 8 -4.04 -2.69 8.66
CA SER A 8 -3.82 -3.44 9.89
C SER A 8 -2.40 -4.02 9.96
N GLU A 9 -1.88 -4.50 8.84
CA GLU A 9 -0.54 -5.09 8.77
C GLU A 9 0.58 -4.04 8.91
N LEU A 10 0.41 -2.87 8.30
CA LEU A 10 1.32 -1.73 8.47
C LEU A 10 1.33 -1.24 9.92
N LYS A 11 0.15 -1.16 10.54
CA LYS A 11 0.02 -0.82 11.97
C LYS A 11 0.70 -1.85 12.87
N HIS A 12 0.57 -3.14 12.57
CA HIS A 12 1.29 -4.21 13.29
C HIS A 12 2.80 -4.06 13.19
N GLN A 13 3.31 -3.59 12.04
CA GLN A 13 4.73 -3.32 11.82
C GLN A 13 5.18 -1.94 12.32
N LYS A 14 4.30 -1.19 13.00
CA LYS A 14 4.54 0.18 13.48
C LYS A 14 4.90 1.18 12.38
N ILE A 15 4.51 0.90 11.14
CA ILE A 15 4.73 1.78 9.99
C ILE A 15 3.55 2.74 9.91
N THR A 16 3.85 4.04 9.95
CA THR A 16 2.84 5.10 9.90
C THR A 16 2.93 5.82 8.56
N ILE A 17 2.06 5.43 7.63
CA ILE A 17 1.99 6.07 6.31
C ILE A 17 1.07 7.30 6.40
N ARG A 18 1.54 8.45 5.86
CA ARG A 18 0.76 9.69 5.80
C ARG A 18 -0.45 9.56 4.86
N GLY A 19 -1.53 10.29 5.13
CA GLY A 19 -2.79 10.17 4.39
C GLY A 19 -2.70 10.60 2.91
N ASP A 20 -1.84 11.56 2.61
CA ASP A 20 -1.49 12.02 1.26
C ASP A 20 -0.73 10.95 0.47
N VAL A 21 0.17 10.22 1.14
CA VAL A 21 0.87 9.06 0.56
C VAL A 21 -0.15 7.99 0.19
N TRP A 22 -1.08 7.62 1.08
CA TRP A 22 -2.15 6.67 0.73
C TRP A 22 -2.89 7.04 -0.56
N GLN A 23 -3.18 8.33 -0.78
CA GLN A 23 -3.85 8.81 -1.98
C GLN A 23 -2.96 8.76 -3.23
N GLN A 24 -1.66 9.00 -3.10
CA GLN A 24 -0.70 8.95 -4.21
C GLN A 24 -0.29 7.52 -4.58
N THR A 25 -0.27 6.61 -3.60
CA THR A 25 0.16 5.21 -3.77
C THR A 25 -0.97 4.28 -4.24
N LEU A 26 -2.23 4.68 -4.05
CA LEU A 26 -3.39 3.91 -4.49
C LEU A 26 -3.57 4.05 -6.01
N ASP A 27 -2.81 3.27 -6.78
CA ASP A 27 -3.17 2.96 -8.17
C ASP A 27 -4.35 1.97 -8.13
N LEU A 28 -5.50 2.52 -7.75
CA LEU A 28 -6.74 1.81 -7.41
C LEU A 28 -7.20 0.91 -8.54
N ASP A 29 -6.99 1.31 -9.80
CA ASP A 29 -7.40 0.55 -10.96
C ASP A 29 -6.66 -0.78 -11.10
N ILE A 30 -5.34 -0.79 -10.89
CA ILE A 30 -4.53 -2.02 -10.94
C ILE A 30 -4.87 -2.96 -9.78
N LEU A 31 -5.11 -2.41 -8.59
CA LEU A 31 -5.51 -3.20 -7.43
C LEU A 31 -6.92 -3.78 -7.60
N LEU A 32 -7.83 -3.02 -8.20
CA LEU A 32 -9.18 -3.48 -8.51
C LEU A 32 -9.18 -4.56 -9.61
N GLU A 33 -8.34 -4.43 -10.64
CA GLU A 33 -8.17 -5.48 -11.65
C GLU A 33 -7.62 -6.77 -11.05
N LEU A 34 -6.56 -6.70 -10.24
CA LEU A 34 -6.00 -7.87 -9.58
C LEU A 34 -7.02 -8.54 -8.65
N LEU A 35 -7.82 -7.76 -7.92
CA LEU A 35 -8.92 -8.29 -7.11
C LEU A 35 -10.02 -8.93 -7.94
N ARG A 36 -10.42 -8.29 -9.06
CA ARG A 36 -11.43 -8.84 -9.99
C ARG A 36 -10.97 -10.14 -10.65
N SER A 37 -9.67 -10.30 -10.87
CA SER A 37 -9.06 -11.54 -11.38
C SER A 37 -8.78 -12.60 -10.30
N GLY A 38 -9.17 -12.37 -9.04
CA GLY A 38 -8.92 -13.31 -7.93
C GLY A 38 -7.47 -13.33 -7.43
N GLN A 39 -6.61 -12.47 -7.96
CA GLN A 39 -5.17 -12.38 -7.65
C GLN A 39 -4.92 -11.56 -6.38
N ARG A 40 -5.61 -11.91 -5.30
CA ARG A 40 -5.58 -11.16 -4.04
C ARG A 40 -4.16 -11.04 -3.44
N GLY A 41 -3.35 -12.09 -3.56
CA GLY A 41 -1.97 -12.09 -3.06
C GLY A 41 -1.07 -11.07 -3.78
N GLU A 42 -1.19 -10.99 -5.10
CA GLU A 42 -0.43 -10.05 -5.93
C GLU A 42 -0.88 -8.61 -5.68
N ALA A 43 -2.20 -8.37 -5.55
CA ALA A 43 -2.73 -7.07 -5.17
C ALA A 43 -2.15 -6.58 -3.82
N LYS A 44 -2.10 -7.49 -2.83
CA LYS A 44 -1.56 -7.20 -1.50
C LYS A 44 -0.07 -6.85 -1.57
N LYS A 45 0.72 -7.66 -2.27
CA LYS A 45 2.17 -7.45 -2.44
C LYS A 45 2.47 -6.11 -3.11
N ARG A 46 1.75 -5.78 -4.18
CA ARG A 46 1.95 -4.54 -4.93
C ARG A 46 1.62 -3.30 -4.11
N LEU A 47 0.51 -3.33 -3.37
CA LEU A 47 0.18 -2.24 -2.44
C LEU A 47 1.27 -2.08 -1.37
N TRP A 48 1.77 -3.19 -0.83
CA TRP A 48 2.87 -3.20 0.13
C TRP A 48 4.16 -2.58 -0.40
N ASP A 49 4.61 -3.00 -1.59
CA ASP A 49 5.85 -2.52 -2.20
C ASP A 49 5.77 -1.02 -2.52
N THR A 50 4.59 -0.55 -2.93
CA THR A 50 4.38 0.86 -3.28
C THR A 50 4.39 1.72 -2.02
N LEU A 51 3.72 1.30 -0.93
CA LEU A 51 3.70 2.04 0.34
C LEU A 51 5.08 2.08 1.02
N ARG A 52 5.89 1.03 0.85
CA ARG A 52 7.25 0.98 1.42
C ARG A 52 8.26 1.83 0.63
N LYS A 53 8.05 2.04 -0.67
CA LYS A 53 8.89 2.93 -1.48
C LYS A 53 8.77 4.39 -1.04
N ASP A 54 7.58 4.84 -0.68
CA ASP A 54 7.35 6.21 -0.20
C ASP A 54 7.98 6.49 1.18
N GLU A 55 8.03 5.48 2.06
CA GLU A 55 8.78 5.53 3.33
C GLU A 55 10.28 5.78 3.10
N PHE A 56 10.87 5.15 2.09
CA PHE A 56 12.29 5.33 1.75
C PHE A 56 12.60 6.69 1.13
N GLN A 57 11.69 7.25 0.33
CA GLN A 57 11.88 8.59 -0.25
C GLN A 57 11.69 9.71 0.78
N SER A 58 10.84 9.51 1.80
CA SER A 58 10.66 10.49 2.89
C SER A 58 11.85 10.59 3.85
N SER A 59 12.75 9.60 3.89
CA SER A 59 13.96 9.61 4.75
C SER A 59 15.22 10.19 4.09
N ASN A 60 15.21 10.45 2.78
CA ASN A 60 16.40 10.95 2.05
C ASN A 60 16.33 12.45 1.71
N ASP A 61 15.35 13.17 2.26
CA ASP A 61 15.10 14.60 1.99
C ASP A 61 15.23 15.48 3.26
N LYS A 62 16.12 15.10 4.19
CA LYS A 62 16.37 15.86 5.43
C LYS A 62 17.83 16.15 5.68
#